data_AF-A0A3N5U8B6-F1
#
_entry.id   AF-A0A3N5U8B6-F1
#
_cell.length_a   1.000
_cell.length_b   1.000
_cell.length_c   1.000
_cell.angle_alpha   90.00
_cell.angle_beta   90.00
_cell.angle_gamma   90.00
#
_symmetry.space_group_name_H-M   'P 1'
#
loop_
_entity.id
_entity.type
_entity.pdbx_description
1 polymer ?
#
loop_
_entity_poly.entity_id
_entity_poly.type
_entity_poly.pdbx_seq_one_letter_code
_entity_poly.pdbx_strand_id
1 'polypeptide(L)'
;MPLVRAVSLKNSSEAARMEAELKNLEIPHAIRTLHDSAYDGLFQATGGYGFVEVDEADAPAVRDLYENLLKTQAPVKTENNDTRLHVPKEFKTIIGMILIVLLSVASIWFYTENLFLRHELNSYVNNENYYGGWNNEGTIYTRFWNRTNKIAEAHYDTDKDGLPDKIELYDQKGILVRELYDEYGQGIYSRQIDYYGKDKYLEWTSSDNSSRYDKLIIHNNGIQKTISVEDLFAK
;
A
#
# COMPACT_ATOMS: atom_id res chain seq x y z
N MET A 1 -1.72 -47.32 -5.86
CA MET A 1 -3.17 -47.24 -5.64
C MET A 1 -3.51 -45.77 -5.37
N PRO A 2 -4.76 -45.29 -5.55
CA PRO A 2 -5.06 -43.88 -5.30
C PRO A 2 -5.03 -43.58 -3.80
N LEU A 3 -4.22 -42.60 -3.42
CA LEU A 3 -4.21 -42.07 -2.06
C LEU A 3 -5.46 -41.22 -1.83
N VAL A 4 -6.13 -41.43 -0.69
CA VAL A 4 -7.32 -40.67 -0.30
C VAL A 4 -7.07 -39.98 1.03
N ARG A 5 -7.69 -38.81 1.22
CA ARG A 5 -7.68 -38.11 2.51
C ARG A 5 -8.58 -38.87 3.48
N ALA A 6 -7.97 -39.52 4.46
CA ALA A 6 -8.71 -40.27 5.47
C ALA A 6 -9.25 -39.36 6.56
N VAL A 7 -8.43 -38.42 7.06
CA VAL A 7 -8.75 -37.60 8.23
C VAL A 7 -8.03 -36.24 8.22
N SER A 8 -8.69 -35.20 8.76
CA SER A 8 -8.09 -33.86 8.99
C SER A 8 -7.65 -33.69 10.45
N LEU A 9 -6.43 -33.18 10.63
CA LEU A 9 -5.74 -32.99 11.90
C LEU A 9 -5.83 -31.51 12.32
N LYS A 10 -6.13 -31.23 13.59
CA LYS A 10 -6.37 -29.86 14.07
C LYS A 10 -5.12 -29.18 14.61
N ASN A 11 -4.16 -29.94 15.12
CA ASN A 11 -2.94 -29.40 15.74
C ASN A 11 -1.75 -30.37 15.54
N SER A 12 -0.54 -29.89 15.84
CA SER A 12 0.70 -30.67 15.72
C SER A 12 0.73 -31.91 16.63
N SER A 13 0.08 -31.85 17.80
CA SER A 13 0.02 -32.97 18.74
C SER A 13 -0.80 -34.14 18.19
N GLU A 14 -1.94 -33.87 17.54
CA GLU A 14 -2.75 -34.87 16.84
C GLU A 14 -1.97 -35.49 15.68
N ALA A 15 -1.25 -34.67 14.91
CA ALA A 15 -0.43 -35.13 13.79
C ALA A 15 0.68 -36.08 14.25
N ALA A 16 1.44 -35.70 15.28
CA ALA A 16 2.54 -36.51 15.81
C ALA A 16 2.07 -37.86 16.38
N ARG A 17 0.90 -37.88 17.04
CA ARG A 17 0.31 -39.12 17.56
C ARG A 17 -0.19 -40.03 16.45
N MET A 18 -0.89 -39.48 15.46
CA MET A 18 -1.32 -40.26 14.30
C MET A 18 -0.13 -40.84 13.55
N GLU A 19 0.95 -40.07 13.40
CA GLU A 19 2.19 -40.57 12.77
C GLU A 19 2.78 -41.77 13.53
N ALA A 20 2.86 -41.66 14.86
CA ALA A 20 3.41 -42.72 15.70
C ALA A 20 2.57 -44.00 15.63
N GLU A 21 1.24 -43.88 15.74
CA GLU A 21 0.34 -45.05 15.70
C GLU A 21 0.30 -45.71 14.32
N LEU A 22 0.25 -44.92 13.25
CA LEU A 22 0.27 -45.48 11.89
C LEU A 22 1.61 -46.16 11.57
N LYS A 23 2.73 -45.62 12.09
CA LYS A 23 4.03 -46.31 12.02
C LYS A 23 4.04 -47.60 12.81
N ASN A 24 3.48 -47.62 14.02
CA ASN A 24 3.40 -48.80 14.87
C ASN A 24 2.55 -49.92 14.25
N LEU A 25 1.48 -49.56 13.54
CA LEU A 25 0.61 -50.48 12.82
C LEU A 25 1.12 -50.84 11.42
N GLU A 26 2.30 -50.34 11.04
CA GLU A 26 2.94 -50.53 9.73
C GLU A 26 2.03 -50.14 8.53
N ILE A 27 1.11 -49.19 8.74
CA ILE A 27 0.20 -48.70 7.69
C ILE A 27 0.95 -47.67 6.84
N PRO A 28 1.08 -47.87 5.51
CA PRO A 28 1.66 -46.86 4.61
C PRO A 28 0.83 -45.57 4.62
N HIS A 29 1.43 -44.45 4.96
CA HIS A 29 0.73 -43.17 5.09
C HIS A 29 1.61 -41.97 4.70
N ALA A 30 0.95 -40.86 4.40
CA ALA A 30 1.58 -39.55 4.26
C ALA A 30 0.81 -38.51 5.08
N ILE A 31 1.52 -37.77 5.95
CA ILE A 31 0.94 -36.63 6.66
C ILE A 31 1.28 -35.36 5.86
N ARG A 32 0.24 -34.70 5.36
CA ARG A 32 0.37 -33.41 4.65
C ARG A 32 0.06 -32.29 5.61
N THR A 33 1.07 -31.48 5.88
CA THR A 33 0.97 -30.33 6.76
C THR A 33 0.58 -29.11 5.93
N LEU A 34 -0.47 -28.40 6.38
CA LEU A 34 -0.89 -27.10 5.82
C LEU A 34 -0.21 -25.92 6.54
N HIS A 35 0.63 -26.21 7.55
CA HIS A 35 1.48 -25.25 8.22
C HIS A 35 2.57 -24.73 7.27
N ASP A 36 2.60 -23.41 7.11
CA ASP A 36 3.69 -22.68 6.49
C ASP A 36 4.25 -21.71 7.54
N SER A 37 5.54 -21.85 7.83
CA SER A 37 6.27 -21.01 8.79
C SER A 37 6.20 -19.51 8.48
N ALA A 38 5.92 -19.11 7.23
CA ALA A 38 5.74 -17.72 6.86
C ALA A 38 4.41 -17.11 7.35
N TYR A 39 3.43 -17.95 7.73
CA TYR A 39 2.07 -17.56 8.13
C TYR A 39 1.73 -17.91 9.59
N ASP A 40 2.75 -18.12 10.43
CA ASP A 40 2.56 -18.40 11.85
C ASP A 40 1.74 -17.28 12.52
N GLY A 41 0.53 -17.64 13.00
CA GLY A 41 -0.38 -16.76 13.73
C GLY A 41 -1.58 -16.19 12.97
N LEU A 42 -1.61 -16.16 11.63
CA LEU A 42 -2.71 -15.55 10.86
C LEU A 42 -3.72 -16.55 10.25
N PHE A 43 -3.29 -17.78 9.90
CA PHE A 43 -4.12 -18.74 9.15
C PHE A 43 -4.51 -20.03 9.91
N GLN A 44 -4.05 -20.23 11.14
CA GLN A 44 -4.29 -21.48 11.89
C GLN A 44 -5.73 -21.66 12.40
N ALA A 45 -6.53 -20.58 12.45
CA ALA A 45 -7.88 -20.64 13.06
C ALA A 45 -8.94 -21.31 12.17
N THR A 46 -8.73 -21.43 10.86
CA THR A 46 -9.75 -21.88 9.90
C THR A 46 -9.38 -23.12 9.09
N GLY A 47 -8.09 -23.42 8.89
CA GLY A 47 -7.63 -24.50 8.01
C GLY A 47 -7.28 -25.85 8.66
N GLY A 48 -7.12 -25.90 9.99
CA GLY A 48 -6.52 -27.05 10.67
C GLY A 48 -5.00 -27.15 10.43
N TYR A 49 -4.34 -28.15 11.03
CA TYR A 49 -2.89 -28.35 10.92
C TYR A 49 -2.49 -29.11 9.65
N GLY A 50 -3.32 -30.07 9.21
CA GLY A 50 -3.00 -30.93 8.08
C GLY A 50 -3.99 -32.07 7.89
N PHE A 51 -3.63 -33.06 7.09
CA PHE A 51 -4.45 -34.26 6.88
C PHE A 51 -3.59 -35.50 6.62
N VAL A 52 -4.17 -36.67 6.87
CA VAL A 52 -3.54 -37.98 6.61
C VAL A 52 -4.05 -38.53 5.28
N GLU A 53 -3.11 -38.86 4.39
CA GLU A 53 -3.34 -39.59 3.15
C GLU A 53 -2.91 -41.05 3.32
N VAL A 54 -3.80 -41.98 2.97
CA VAL A 54 -3.54 -43.43 2.95
C VAL A 54 -4.18 -44.06 1.71
N ASP A 55 -3.84 -45.30 1.42
CA ASP A 55 -4.54 -46.06 0.39
C ASP A 55 -6.03 -46.23 0.76
N GLU A 56 -6.89 -46.24 -0.25
CA GLU A 56 -8.35 -46.27 -0.08
C GLU A 56 -8.83 -47.46 0.76
N ALA A 57 -8.13 -48.59 0.70
CA ALA A 57 -8.43 -49.78 1.48
C ALA A 57 -8.24 -49.58 2.99
N ASP A 58 -7.30 -48.72 3.41
CA ASP A 58 -6.94 -48.50 4.80
C ASP A 58 -7.68 -47.30 5.42
N ALA A 59 -8.32 -46.47 4.59
CA ALA A 59 -9.02 -45.26 5.04
C ALA A 59 -10.07 -45.49 6.14
N PRO A 60 -10.89 -46.57 6.14
CA PRO A 60 -11.82 -46.87 7.23
C PRO A 60 -11.10 -47.15 8.56
N ALA A 61 -10.05 -47.97 8.54
CA ALA A 61 -9.30 -48.33 9.74
C ALA A 61 -8.59 -47.12 10.37
N VAL A 62 -8.06 -46.22 9.53
CA VAL A 62 -7.42 -44.97 9.97
C VAL A 62 -8.42 -44.00 10.60
N ARG A 63 -9.67 -43.95 10.09
CA ARG A 63 -10.74 -43.13 10.70
C ARG A 63 -11.14 -43.65 12.06
N ASP A 64 -11.33 -44.97 12.20
CA ASP A 64 -11.68 -45.59 13.47
C ASP A 64 -10.57 -45.41 14.51
N LEU A 65 -9.31 -45.54 14.09
CA LEU A 65 -8.14 -45.26 14.93
C LEU A 65 -8.16 -43.81 15.43
N TYR A 66 -8.42 -42.85 14.53
CA TYR A 66 -8.48 -41.44 14.91
C TYR A 66 -9.62 -41.15 15.89
N GLU A 67 -10.81 -41.69 15.67
CA GLU A 67 -11.92 -41.52 16.61
C GLU A 67 -11.60 -42.10 18.00
N ASN A 68 -10.94 -43.25 18.04
CA ASN A 68 -10.50 -43.85 19.30
C ASN A 68 -9.47 -42.95 20.00
N LEU A 69 -8.52 -42.38 19.25
CA LEU A 69 -7.55 -41.42 19.80
C LEU A 69 -8.22 -40.15 20.35
N LEU A 70 -9.33 -39.69 19.76
CA LEU A 70 -10.14 -38.59 20.30
C LEU A 70 -10.90 -39.00 21.57
N LYS A 71 -11.44 -40.22 21.63
CA LYS A 71 -12.19 -40.75 22.79
C LYS A 71 -11.29 -41.08 23.98
N THR A 72 -10.06 -41.53 23.74
CA THR A 72 -9.06 -41.81 24.78
C THR A 72 -8.44 -40.53 25.37
N GLN A 73 -8.84 -39.35 24.88
CA GLN A 73 -8.67 -38.11 25.64
C GLN A 73 -9.56 -38.16 26.90
N ALA A 74 -9.05 -38.75 28.00
CA ALA A 74 -9.37 -38.19 29.31
C ALA A 74 -9.09 -36.68 29.21
N PRO A 75 -9.90 -35.80 29.84
CA PRO A 75 -9.60 -34.37 29.82
C PRO A 75 -8.19 -34.23 30.37
N VAL A 76 -7.24 -34.02 29.47
CA VAL A 76 -5.97 -33.42 29.82
C VAL A 76 -6.47 -32.15 30.45
N LYS A 77 -6.31 -32.02 31.77
CA LYS A 77 -6.09 -30.70 32.32
C LYS A 77 -4.95 -30.21 31.47
N THR A 78 -5.27 -29.47 30.43
CA THR A 78 -4.37 -28.43 30.00
C THR A 78 -4.15 -27.69 31.30
N GLU A 79 -3.00 -27.92 31.93
CA GLU A 79 -2.26 -26.76 32.37
C GLU A 79 -2.27 -25.88 31.15
N ASN A 80 -3.28 -25.00 31.15
CA ASN A 80 -3.28 -23.84 30.33
C ASN A 80 -2.03 -23.13 30.81
N ASN A 81 -0.90 -23.46 30.19
CA ASN A 81 0.01 -22.46 29.72
C ASN A 81 -0.75 -21.67 28.63
N ASP A 82 -1.90 -21.10 29.02
CA ASP A 82 -2.29 -19.78 28.58
C ASP A 82 -1.17 -18.88 29.10
N THR A 83 -0.06 -18.90 28.39
CA THR A 83 0.71 -17.69 28.13
C THR A 83 -0.08 -16.74 27.23
N ARG A 84 -1.42 -16.84 27.17
CA ARG A 84 -2.25 -15.64 27.15
C ARG A 84 -1.97 -14.91 28.45
N LEU A 85 -0.97 -14.03 28.38
CA LEU A 85 -0.66 -13.04 29.40
C LEU A 85 -2.00 -12.60 30.02
N HIS A 86 -2.23 -12.95 31.28
CA HIS A 86 -3.44 -12.53 31.98
C HIS A 86 -3.32 -11.02 32.15
N VAL A 87 -3.76 -10.28 31.13
CA VAL A 87 -3.79 -8.83 31.13
C VAL A 87 -4.93 -8.45 32.08
N PRO A 88 -4.64 -7.87 33.26
CA PRO A 88 -5.68 -7.49 34.20
C PRO A 88 -6.70 -6.61 33.49
N LYS A 89 -7.98 -6.70 33.89
CA LYS A 89 -9.06 -5.92 33.25
C LYS A 89 -8.74 -4.42 33.24
N GLU A 90 -8.09 -3.94 34.30
CA GLU A 90 -7.57 -2.58 34.44
C GLU A 90 -6.51 -2.24 33.39
N PHE A 91 -5.67 -3.19 33.02
CA PHE A 91 -4.60 -3.03 32.04
C PHE A 91 -5.16 -2.98 30.60
N LYS A 92 -6.26 -3.70 30.30
CA LYS A 92 -7.01 -3.52 29.04
C LYS A 92 -7.63 -2.13 28.94
N THR A 93 -8.15 -1.60 30.05
CA THR A 93 -8.67 -0.23 30.12
C THR A 93 -7.57 0.80 29.91
N ILE A 94 -6.39 0.61 30.53
CA ILE A 94 -5.23 1.50 30.34
C ILE A 94 -4.74 1.47 28.89
N ILE A 95 -4.60 0.28 28.28
CA ILE A 95 -4.22 0.16 26.86
C ILE A 95 -5.25 0.86 25.97
N GLY A 96 -6.55 0.68 26.23
CA GLY A 96 -7.62 1.35 25.49
C GLY A 96 -7.53 2.88 25.61
N MET A 97 -7.28 3.41 26.81
CA MET A 97 -7.10 4.85 27.03
C MET A 97 -5.86 5.38 26.31
N ILE A 98 -4.73 4.67 26.38
CA ILE A 98 -3.51 5.05 25.65
C ILE A 98 -3.77 5.09 24.14
N LEU A 99 -4.47 4.08 23.61
CA LEU A 99 -4.78 4.01 22.19
C LEU A 99 -5.69 5.18 21.74
N ILE A 100 -6.69 5.54 22.55
CA ILE A 100 -7.56 6.70 22.29
C ILE A 100 -6.75 8.00 22.29
N VAL A 101 -5.83 8.16 23.25
CA VAL A 101 -4.96 9.35 23.32
C VAL A 101 -4.05 9.41 22.10
N LEU A 102 -3.42 8.30 21.71
CA LEU A 102 -2.56 8.24 20.52
C LEU A 102 -3.33 8.57 19.24
N LEU A 103 -4.54 8.01 19.07
CA LEU A 103 -5.39 8.30 17.93
C LEU A 103 -5.83 9.78 17.92
N SER A 104 -6.10 10.36 19.08
CA SER A 104 -6.47 11.77 19.20
C SER A 104 -5.29 12.68 18.84
N VAL A 105 -4.08 12.38 19.33
CA VAL A 105 -2.85 13.11 18.97
C VAL A 105 -2.55 13.01 17.47
N ALA A 106 -2.65 11.80 16.91
CA ALA A 106 -2.50 11.60 15.47
C ALA A 106 -3.55 12.40 14.69
N SER A 107 -4.80 12.41 15.13
CA SER A 107 -5.89 13.18 14.48
C SER A 107 -5.64 14.68 14.52
N ILE A 108 -5.16 15.22 15.65
CA ILE A 108 -4.78 16.63 15.77
C ILE A 108 -3.63 16.95 14.82
N TRP A 109 -2.61 16.09 14.77
CA TRP A 109 -1.47 16.26 13.88
C TRP A 109 -1.89 16.24 12.40
N PHE A 110 -2.70 15.26 11.99
CA PHE A 110 -3.29 15.21 10.65
C PHE A 110 -4.14 16.44 10.33
N TYR A 111 -4.93 16.94 11.29
CA TYR A 111 -5.72 18.15 11.12
C TYR A 111 -4.86 19.39 10.93
N THR A 112 -3.78 19.54 11.71
CA THR A 112 -2.85 20.67 11.57
C THR A 112 -2.12 20.65 10.23
N GLU A 113 -1.68 19.47 9.77
CA GLU A 113 -1.05 19.32 8.46
C GLU A 113 -2.04 19.64 7.33
N ASN A 114 -3.30 19.18 7.47
CA ASN A 114 -4.35 19.48 6.50
C ASN A 114 -4.67 20.99 6.44
N LEU A 115 -4.70 21.68 7.58
CA LEU A 115 -4.88 23.13 7.62
C LEU A 115 -3.73 23.88 6.95
N PHE A 116 -2.49 23.44 7.17
CA PHE A 116 -1.32 24.01 6.51
C PHE A 116 -1.43 23.86 4.98
N LEU A 117 -1.70 22.64 4.50
CA LEU A 117 -1.91 22.36 3.08
C LEU A 117 -3.08 23.16 2.49
N ARG A 118 -4.20 23.30 3.22
CA ARG A 118 -5.34 24.14 2.80
C ARG A 118 -4.98 25.61 2.69
N HIS A 119 -4.19 26.13 3.62
CA HIS A 119 -3.73 27.51 3.57
C HIS A 119 -2.81 27.73 2.36
N GLU A 120 -1.91 26.79 2.10
CA GLU A 120 -1.05 26.80 0.93
C GLU A 120 -1.89 26.77 -0.36
N LEU A 121 -2.82 25.81 -0.50
CA LEU A 121 -3.75 25.71 -1.63
C LEU A 121 -4.58 26.99 -1.83
N ASN A 122 -5.14 27.55 -0.76
CA ASN A 122 -5.87 28.81 -0.84
C ASN A 122 -4.97 29.97 -1.30
N SER A 123 -3.68 29.93 -0.97
CA SER A 123 -2.72 30.91 -1.48
C SER A 123 -2.57 30.81 -3.00
N TYR A 124 -2.62 29.60 -3.56
CA TYR A 124 -2.56 29.32 -5.00
C TYR A 124 -3.86 29.64 -5.76
N VAL A 125 -5.02 29.43 -5.13
CA VAL A 125 -6.33 29.57 -5.82
C VAL A 125 -6.91 30.98 -5.71
N ASN A 126 -6.55 31.76 -4.68
CA ASN A 126 -7.08 33.11 -4.54
C ASN A 126 -6.32 34.12 -5.42
N ASN A 127 -6.99 34.61 -6.47
CA ASN A 127 -6.45 35.61 -7.39
C ASN A 127 -6.04 36.93 -6.73
N GLU A 128 -6.57 37.26 -5.55
CA GLU A 128 -6.16 38.45 -4.79
C GLU A 128 -4.73 38.37 -4.22
N ASN A 129 -4.09 37.20 -4.27
CA ASN A 129 -2.70 37.03 -3.85
C ASN A 129 -1.68 37.34 -4.94
N TYR A 130 -2.16 37.70 -6.14
CA TYR A 130 -1.32 37.89 -7.31
C TYR A 130 -1.59 39.21 -8.01
N TYR A 131 -0.55 39.75 -8.65
CA TYR A 131 -0.69 40.65 -9.78
C TYR A 131 0.08 40.08 -10.96
N GLY A 132 -0.25 40.51 -12.15
CA GLY A 132 0.41 40.02 -13.35
C GLY A 132 0.18 40.91 -14.55
N GLY A 133 0.93 40.62 -15.60
CA GLY A 133 0.88 41.37 -16.84
C GLY A 133 1.55 40.60 -17.97
N TRP A 134 1.20 41.01 -19.18
CA TRP A 134 1.87 40.54 -20.39
C TRP A 134 3.19 41.28 -20.58
N ASN A 135 4.18 40.60 -21.15
CA ASN A 135 5.36 41.27 -21.69
C ASN A 135 4.97 42.17 -22.90
N ASN A 136 5.91 43.00 -23.35
CA ASN A 136 5.65 43.94 -24.45
C ASN A 136 5.29 43.24 -25.78
N GLU A 137 5.69 41.98 -25.95
CA GLU A 137 5.46 41.20 -27.17
C GLU A 137 4.10 40.48 -27.16
N GLY A 138 3.43 40.42 -26.00
CA GLY A 138 2.20 39.66 -25.80
C GLY A 138 2.39 38.15 -25.87
N THR A 139 3.61 37.65 -25.62
CA THR A 139 3.99 36.23 -25.71
C THR A 139 4.15 35.57 -24.35
N ILE A 140 4.28 36.36 -23.29
CA ILE A 140 4.45 35.82 -21.93
C ILE A 140 3.56 36.60 -20.98
N TYR A 141 2.65 35.90 -20.30
CA TYR A 141 1.92 36.43 -19.15
C TYR A 141 2.59 35.97 -17.86
N THR A 142 3.06 36.90 -17.04
CA THR A 142 3.73 36.59 -15.77
C THR A 142 2.86 37.03 -14.59
N ARG A 143 2.69 36.14 -13.61
CA ARG A 143 2.08 36.44 -12.31
C ARG A 143 3.15 36.48 -11.23
N PHE A 144 2.99 37.39 -10.28
CA PHE A 144 3.87 37.58 -9.15
C PHE A 144 3.09 37.44 -7.85
N TRP A 145 3.72 36.87 -6.85
CA TRP A 145 3.19 36.85 -5.49
C TRP A 145 3.14 38.27 -4.91
N ASN A 146 1.97 38.72 -4.47
CA ASN A 146 1.79 40.06 -3.89
C ASN A 146 2.71 40.31 -2.68
N ARG A 147 2.93 39.27 -1.86
CA ARG A 147 3.67 39.39 -0.60
C ARG A 147 5.20 39.42 -0.79
N THR A 148 5.71 38.72 -1.82
CA THR A 148 7.16 38.53 -2.00
C THR A 148 7.71 39.21 -3.25
N ASN A 149 6.85 39.64 -4.18
CA ASN A 149 7.23 40.14 -5.50
C ASN A 149 8.16 39.15 -6.24
N LYS A 150 7.98 37.86 -5.99
CA LYS A 150 8.62 36.78 -6.74
C LYS A 150 7.65 36.27 -7.80
N ILE A 151 8.20 35.77 -8.90
CA ILE A 151 7.39 35.10 -9.92
C ILE A 151 6.68 33.93 -9.25
N ALA A 152 5.39 33.82 -9.55
CA ALA A 152 4.54 32.70 -9.15
C ALA A 152 4.24 31.81 -10.36
N GLU A 153 3.93 32.42 -11.50
CA GLU A 153 3.58 31.73 -12.73
C GLU A 153 4.12 32.49 -13.93
N ALA A 154 4.56 31.77 -14.96
CA ALA A 154 4.83 32.33 -16.28
C ALA A 154 4.16 31.46 -17.34
N HIS A 155 3.30 32.07 -18.15
CA HIS A 155 2.50 31.44 -19.20
C HIS A 155 3.07 31.91 -20.53
N TYR A 156 3.60 30.99 -21.32
CA TYR A 156 4.23 31.26 -22.61
C TYR A 156 3.26 30.87 -23.71
N ASP A 157 2.92 31.85 -24.54
CA ASP A 157 2.03 31.76 -25.70
C ASP A 157 2.82 32.25 -26.92
N THR A 158 3.56 31.34 -27.54
CA THR A 158 4.55 31.64 -28.59
C THR A 158 3.88 31.88 -29.93
N ASP A 159 2.79 31.18 -30.20
CA ASP A 159 2.02 31.29 -31.44
C ASP A 159 0.87 32.30 -31.38
N LYS A 160 0.57 32.82 -30.17
CA LYS A 160 -0.41 33.88 -29.88
C LYS A 160 -1.84 33.46 -30.15
N ASP A 161 -2.15 32.18 -29.97
CA ASP A 161 -3.51 31.67 -30.10
C ASP A 161 -4.37 31.91 -28.82
N GLY A 162 -3.74 32.38 -27.75
CA GLY A 162 -4.36 32.64 -26.45
C GLY A 162 -4.36 31.45 -25.50
N LEU A 163 -3.79 30.31 -25.90
CA LEU A 163 -3.56 29.13 -25.11
C LEU A 163 -2.04 28.97 -24.89
N PRO A 164 -1.57 28.87 -23.64
CA PRO A 164 -0.14 28.80 -23.40
C PRO A 164 0.45 27.44 -23.82
N ASP A 165 1.46 27.46 -24.68
CA ASP A 165 2.33 26.31 -25.03
C ASP A 165 3.06 25.75 -23.81
N LYS A 166 3.40 26.63 -22.86
CA LYS A 166 4.16 26.28 -21.66
C LYS A 166 3.68 27.09 -20.47
N ILE A 167 3.54 26.43 -19.32
CA ILE A 167 3.37 27.10 -18.03
C ILE A 167 4.49 26.69 -17.09
N GLU A 168 5.13 27.68 -16.48
CA GLU A 168 6.07 27.52 -15.37
C GLU A 168 5.42 27.96 -14.05
N LEU A 169 5.62 27.17 -13.00
CA LEU A 169 5.08 27.39 -11.67
C LEU A 169 6.22 27.48 -10.65
N TYR A 170 6.15 28.47 -9.78
CA TYR A 170 7.19 28.83 -8.84
C TYR A 170 6.64 28.88 -7.41
N ASP A 171 7.46 28.44 -6.45
CA ASP A 171 7.13 28.59 -5.02
C ASP A 171 7.20 30.06 -4.56
N GLN A 172 6.82 30.34 -3.31
CA GLN A 172 6.84 31.70 -2.75
C GLN A 172 8.25 32.32 -2.67
N LYS A 173 9.31 31.51 -2.77
CA LYS A 173 10.71 31.95 -2.80
C LYS A 173 11.18 32.25 -4.24
N GLY A 174 10.38 31.92 -5.25
CA GLY A 174 10.71 32.07 -6.66
C GLY A 174 11.53 30.92 -7.21
N ILE A 175 11.44 29.72 -6.61
CA ILE A 175 12.08 28.50 -7.10
C ILE A 175 11.09 27.78 -8.02
N LEU A 176 11.53 27.40 -9.22
CA LEU A 176 10.73 26.62 -10.17
C LEU A 176 10.39 25.26 -9.55
N VAL A 177 9.09 24.95 -9.44
CA VAL A 177 8.58 23.69 -8.87
C VAL A 177 7.87 22.83 -9.90
N ARG A 178 7.35 23.43 -10.98
CA ARG A 178 6.68 22.69 -12.04
C ARG A 178 6.76 23.37 -13.40
N GLU A 179 6.83 22.55 -14.44
CA GLU A 179 6.59 22.96 -15.82
C GLU A 179 5.47 22.11 -16.42
N LEU A 180 4.65 22.72 -17.28
CA LEU A 180 3.60 22.11 -18.08
C LEU A 180 3.84 22.50 -19.54
N TYR A 181 3.70 21.54 -20.45
CA TYR A 181 3.89 21.74 -21.88
C TYR A 181 2.68 21.23 -22.64
N ASP A 182 2.13 22.06 -23.50
CA ASP A 182 1.15 21.71 -24.52
C ASP A 182 1.87 21.64 -25.87
N GLU A 183 2.45 20.49 -26.17
CA GLU A 183 3.23 20.30 -27.41
C GLU A 183 2.35 20.24 -28.66
N TYR A 184 1.01 20.25 -28.50
CA TYR A 184 0.05 20.06 -29.58
C TYR A 184 -0.89 21.26 -29.81
N GLY A 185 -0.81 22.30 -28.97
CA GLY A 185 -1.60 23.53 -29.07
C GLY A 185 -3.11 23.28 -28.97
N GLN A 186 -3.54 22.40 -28.05
CA GLN A 186 -4.96 22.04 -27.87
C GLN A 186 -5.51 22.44 -26.48
N GLY A 187 -4.71 23.15 -25.67
CA GLY A 187 -4.98 23.45 -24.27
C GLY A 187 -4.86 22.24 -23.33
N ILE A 188 -4.26 21.14 -23.78
CA ILE A 188 -4.05 19.92 -22.98
C ILE A 188 -2.56 19.69 -22.83
N TYR A 189 -2.07 19.70 -21.59
CA TYR A 189 -0.65 19.49 -21.34
C TYR A 189 -0.27 18.03 -21.58
N SER A 190 0.52 17.79 -22.62
CA SER A 190 1.07 16.48 -22.96
C SER A 190 2.23 16.07 -22.07
N ARG A 191 2.90 17.05 -21.43
CA ARG A 191 4.07 16.81 -20.60
C ARG A 191 4.08 17.71 -19.36
N GLN A 192 4.42 17.12 -18.22
CA GLN A 192 4.57 17.82 -16.94
C GLN A 192 5.87 17.41 -16.26
N ILE A 193 6.59 18.38 -15.73
CA ILE A 193 7.81 18.16 -14.96
C ILE A 193 7.62 18.72 -13.56
N ASP A 194 7.76 17.90 -12.52
CA ASP A 194 7.67 18.27 -11.11
C ASP A 194 9.05 18.22 -10.46
N TYR A 195 9.55 19.35 -9.97
CA TYR A 195 10.87 19.45 -9.34
C TYR A 195 10.82 19.28 -7.82
N TYR A 196 11.67 18.39 -7.31
CA TYR A 196 11.86 18.12 -5.88
C TYR A 196 13.27 18.47 -5.39
N GLY A 197 14.11 19.00 -6.29
CA GLY A 197 15.49 19.40 -6.03
C GLY A 197 16.25 19.60 -7.33
N LYS A 198 17.48 20.09 -7.25
CA LYS A 198 18.32 20.44 -8.41
C LYS A 198 18.41 19.34 -9.48
N ASP A 199 18.53 18.08 -9.05
CA ASP A 199 18.68 16.92 -9.92
C ASP A 199 17.64 15.83 -9.61
N LYS A 200 16.51 16.23 -9.03
CA LYS A 200 15.42 15.32 -8.63
C LYS A 200 14.10 15.85 -9.16
N TYR A 201 13.55 15.18 -10.16
CA TYR A 201 12.28 15.56 -10.73
C TYR A 201 11.52 14.35 -11.28
N LEU A 202 10.21 14.51 -11.38
CA LEU A 202 9.31 13.56 -12.02
C LEU A 202 8.86 14.18 -13.33
N GLU A 203 8.92 13.41 -14.41
CA GLU A 203 8.41 13.82 -15.71
C GLU A 203 7.26 12.89 -16.10
N TRP A 204 6.11 13.47 -16.36
CA TRP A 204 4.92 12.79 -16.83
C TRP A 204 4.73 13.12 -18.30
N THR A 205 4.46 12.12 -19.13
CA THR A 205 4.20 12.31 -20.56
C THR A 205 2.95 11.55 -20.99
N SER A 206 2.25 12.09 -21.97
CA SER A 206 1.12 11.49 -22.68
C SER A 206 1.54 11.28 -24.14
N SER A 207 1.49 10.04 -24.63
CA SER A 207 1.88 9.72 -26.01
C SER A 207 0.74 9.83 -27.02
N ASP A 208 -0.50 9.89 -26.54
CA ASP A 208 -1.71 9.99 -27.35
C ASP A 208 -2.37 11.38 -27.29
N ASN A 209 -1.70 12.36 -26.67
CA ASN A 209 -2.22 13.69 -26.41
C ASN A 209 -3.57 13.68 -25.66
N SER A 210 -3.82 12.62 -24.88
CA SER A 210 -4.94 12.62 -23.94
C SER A 210 -4.57 13.41 -22.68
N SER A 211 -5.58 13.85 -21.93
CA SER A 211 -5.41 14.44 -20.60
C SER A 211 -4.91 13.45 -19.54
N ARG A 212 -4.58 12.21 -19.94
CA ARG A 212 -4.06 11.16 -19.08
C ARG A 212 -2.61 10.90 -19.46
N TYR A 213 -1.71 11.02 -18.49
CA TYR A 213 -0.33 10.59 -18.68
C TYR A 213 -0.25 9.07 -18.75
N ASP A 214 0.56 8.55 -19.67
CA ASP A 214 0.79 7.13 -19.85
C ASP A 214 2.16 6.67 -19.34
N LYS A 215 3.10 7.61 -19.15
CA LYS A 215 4.44 7.34 -18.63
C LYS A 215 4.81 8.30 -17.52
N LEU A 216 5.45 7.73 -16.51
CA LEU A 216 6.17 8.45 -15.47
C LEU A 216 7.67 8.15 -15.62
N ILE A 217 8.47 9.19 -15.68
CA ILE A 217 9.92 9.13 -15.72
C ILE A 217 10.45 9.76 -14.44
N ILE A 218 11.15 8.97 -13.64
CA ILE A 218 11.77 9.42 -12.39
C ILE A 218 13.22 9.76 -12.67
N HIS A 219 13.60 11.01 -12.40
CA HIS A 219 14.98 11.47 -12.45
C HIS A 219 15.52 11.70 -11.05
N ASN A 220 16.65 11.07 -10.72
CA ASN A 220 17.31 11.23 -9.43
C ASN A 220 18.83 11.17 -9.58
N ASN A 221 19.47 12.33 -9.50
CA ASN A 221 20.93 12.50 -9.57
C ASN A 221 21.55 11.79 -10.79
N GLY A 222 20.94 11.97 -11.96
CA GLY A 222 21.38 11.37 -13.23
C GLY A 222 20.90 9.95 -13.48
N ILE A 223 20.26 9.29 -12.51
CA ILE A 223 19.59 8.01 -12.71
C ILE A 223 18.17 8.27 -13.22
N GLN A 224 17.80 7.59 -14.30
CA GLN A 224 16.47 7.66 -14.89
C GLN A 224 15.77 6.31 -14.81
N LYS A 225 14.51 6.31 -14.38
CA LYS A 225 13.64 5.12 -14.41
C LYS A 225 12.28 5.48 -15.02
N THR A 226 11.91 4.79 -16.09
CA THR A 226 10.60 4.92 -16.72
C THR A 226 9.65 3.85 -16.19
N ILE A 227 8.41 4.24 -15.92
CA ILE A 227 7.33 3.40 -15.41
C ILE A 227 6.09 3.69 -16.25
N SER A 228 5.40 2.66 -16.74
CA SER A 228 4.07 2.83 -17.33
C SER A 228 3.08 3.24 -16.24
N VAL A 229 2.24 4.22 -16.51
CA VAL A 229 1.21 4.63 -15.55
C VAL A 229 0.22 3.49 -15.29
N GLU A 230 -0.02 2.62 -16.27
CA GLU A 230 -0.83 1.41 -16.07
C GLU A 230 -0.22 0.48 -15.01
N ASP A 231 1.10 0.30 -15.02
CA ASP A 231 1.82 -0.53 -14.06
C ASP A 231 1.82 0.04 -12.64
N LEU A 232 1.64 1.37 -12.47
CA LEU A 232 1.50 1.99 -11.14
C LEU A 232 0.20 1.59 -10.45
N PHE A 233 -0.83 1.26 -11.23
CA PHE A 233 -2.18 0.99 -10.73
C PHE A 233 -2.61 -0.48 -10.87
N ALA A 234 -1.84 -1.31 -11.58
CA ALA A 234 -2.03 -2.75 -11.62
C ALA A 234 -1.70 -3.37 -10.25
N LYS A 235 -2.74 -3.65 -9.45
CA LYS A 235 -2.70 -4.44 -8.23
C LYS A 235 -3.40 -5.78 -8.43
#